data_AF-A0A483AC41-F1
#
_entry.id   AF-A0A483AC41-F1
#
_cell.length_a   1.000
_cell.length_b   1.000
_cell.length_c   1.000
_cell.angle_alpha   90.00
_cell.angle_beta   90.00
_cell.angle_gamma   90.00
#
_symmetry.space_group_name_H-M   'P 1'
#
loop_
_entity.id
_entity.type
_entity.pdbx_description
1 polymer ?
#
loop_
_entity_poly.entity_id
_entity_poly.type
_entity_poly.pdbx_seq_one_letter_code
_entity_poly.pdbx_strand_id
1 'polypeptide(L)'
;MQTDRTIPVENTDPDQMDMLEDNILSDQMDISDDDQMDWQVVEPLARGMTNLQIESCLKGYPATVCCADELPLHVGVKPHTFIVNTDTSDRGWGHWVAFHFPLVGPAEFFDSLGNAPETYHLCFANFLIVNYGPQYYYCSFQIQPDDTDTCGRYCMYYFNWRHRGRELPDIVKDFSPVDLNGNEDKILRFYMN
;
A
#
# COMPACT_ATOMS: atom_id res chain seq x y z
N MET A 1 -19.54 13.77 38.15
CA MET A 1 -20.04 14.95 37.42
C MET A 1 -19.70 14.74 35.96
N GLN A 2 -20.67 14.26 35.18
CA GLN A 2 -20.59 14.16 33.73
C GLN A 2 -20.86 15.54 33.13
N THR A 3 -20.03 16.00 32.21
CA THR A 3 -20.32 17.18 31.40
C THR A 3 -20.72 16.72 30.02
N ASP A 4 -22.03 16.75 29.80
CA ASP A 4 -22.69 16.64 28.50
C ASP A 4 -22.38 17.91 27.69
N ARG A 5 -21.91 17.76 26.45
CA ARG A 5 -21.74 18.85 25.49
C ARG A 5 -22.25 18.39 24.14
N THR A 6 -23.50 18.73 23.86
CA THR A 6 -24.12 18.70 22.55
C THR A 6 -23.48 19.74 21.63
N ILE A 7 -23.09 19.31 20.42
CA ILE A 7 -22.62 20.17 19.32
C ILE A 7 -23.85 20.55 18.47
N PRO A 8 -24.00 21.80 17.98
CA PRO A 8 -25.11 22.17 17.12
C PRO A 8 -24.94 21.55 15.74
N VAL A 9 -26.00 20.94 15.22
CA VAL A 9 -26.09 20.51 13.81
C VAL A 9 -26.34 21.77 12.98
N GLU A 10 -25.32 22.23 12.26
CA GLU A 10 -25.51 23.22 11.20
C GLU A 10 -26.24 22.55 10.03
N ASN A 11 -27.31 23.19 9.57
CA ASN A 11 -28.11 22.78 8.43
C ASN A 11 -27.26 22.90 7.16
N THR A 12 -26.80 21.77 6.62
CA THR A 12 -26.35 21.69 5.22
C THR A 12 -27.53 21.35 4.33
N ASP A 13 -27.74 22.22 3.35
CA ASP A 13 -28.77 22.17 2.32
C ASP A 13 -28.67 20.86 1.50
N PRO A 14 -29.71 20.01 1.45
CA PRO A 14 -29.67 18.73 0.74
C PRO A 14 -29.45 18.87 -0.78
N ASP A 15 -29.73 20.03 -1.37
CA ASP A 15 -29.56 20.27 -2.80
C ASP A 15 -28.07 20.52 -3.21
N GLN A 16 -27.15 20.63 -2.24
CA GLN A 16 -25.70 20.74 -2.52
C GLN A 16 -24.96 19.39 -2.53
N MET A 17 -25.60 18.29 -2.13
CA MET A 17 -24.98 16.95 -2.22
C MET A 17 -25.10 16.33 -3.62
N ASP A 18 -26.22 16.55 -4.33
CA ASP A 18 -26.45 15.93 -5.65
C ASP A 18 -25.50 16.45 -6.74
N MET A 19 -24.99 17.68 -6.62
CA MET A 19 -24.09 18.26 -7.65
C MET A 19 -22.62 17.87 -7.49
N LEU A 20 -22.24 17.22 -6.39
CA LEU A 20 -20.89 16.69 -6.20
C LEU A 20 -20.78 15.22 -6.64
N GLU A 21 -21.88 14.47 -6.63
CA GLU A 21 -21.89 13.06 -7.04
C GLU A 21 -21.78 12.90 -8.57
N ASP A 22 -22.41 13.80 -9.34
CA ASP A 22 -22.38 13.74 -10.81
C ASP A 22 -21.04 14.13 -11.44
N ASN A 23 -20.17 14.83 -10.70
CA ASN A 23 -18.86 15.26 -11.19
C ASN A 23 -17.71 14.32 -10.81
N ILE A 24 -17.98 13.27 -10.01
CA ILE A 24 -17.00 12.26 -9.58
C ILE A 24 -17.12 10.97 -10.41
N LEU A 25 -18.23 10.79 -11.13
CA LEU A 25 -18.48 9.60 -11.96
C LEU A 25 -17.87 9.65 -13.37
N SER A 26 -17.33 10.79 -13.82
CA SER A 26 -16.81 10.95 -15.18
C SER A 26 -15.31 10.66 -15.35
N ASP A 27 -14.55 10.50 -14.25
CA ASP A 27 -13.10 10.27 -14.26
C ASP A 27 -12.71 8.82 -13.90
N GLN A 28 -13.62 7.87 -14.02
CA GLN A 28 -13.23 6.46 -14.08
C GLN A 28 -12.48 6.22 -15.39
N MET A 29 -11.15 6.33 -15.33
CA MET A 29 -10.27 5.82 -16.36
C MET A 29 -10.63 4.36 -16.60
N ASP A 30 -11.11 4.09 -17.80
CA ASP A 30 -11.37 2.76 -18.36
C ASP A 30 -10.00 2.09 -18.57
N ILE A 31 -9.44 1.53 -17.49
CA ILE A 31 -8.18 0.76 -17.53
C ILE A 31 -8.56 -0.62 -18.06
N SER A 32 -8.32 -0.82 -19.36
CA SER A 32 -8.47 -2.13 -19.98
C SER A 32 -7.60 -3.17 -19.28
N ASP A 33 -8.14 -4.38 -19.08
CA ASP A 33 -7.46 -5.52 -18.44
C ASP A 33 -6.10 -5.92 -19.08
N ASP A 34 -5.77 -5.36 -20.25
CA ASP A 34 -4.52 -5.58 -21.01
C ASP A 34 -3.38 -4.61 -20.66
N ASP A 35 -3.58 -3.60 -19.80
CA ASP A 35 -2.49 -2.78 -19.27
C ASP A 35 -1.75 -3.53 -18.14
N GLN A 36 -1.12 -4.65 -18.47
CA GLN A 36 0.07 -5.02 -17.73
C GLN A 36 1.03 -3.84 -17.81
N MET A 37 1.44 -3.29 -16.66
CA MET A 37 2.63 -2.42 -16.61
C MET A 37 3.68 -3.08 -17.50
N ASP A 38 3.98 -2.44 -18.63
CA ASP A 38 5.00 -2.90 -19.57
C ASP A 38 6.33 -2.78 -18.83
N TRP A 39 6.63 -3.80 -18.03
CA TRP A 39 7.91 -4.02 -17.43
C TRP A 39 8.85 -4.23 -18.59
N GLN A 40 9.32 -3.15 -19.21
CA GLN A 40 10.45 -3.22 -20.12
C GLN A 40 11.60 -3.79 -19.29
N VAL A 41 11.81 -5.07 -19.51
CA VAL A 41 12.56 -6.02 -18.72
C VAL A 41 13.85 -5.40 -18.21
N VAL A 42 13.87 -5.00 -16.94
CA VAL A 42 15.08 -4.55 -16.25
C VAL A 42 15.65 -5.75 -15.51
N GLU A 43 16.15 -6.74 -16.27
CA GLU A 43 16.65 -8.03 -15.77
C GLU A 43 15.59 -8.84 -14.98
N PRO A 44 15.75 -10.16 -14.78
CA PRO A 44 14.94 -10.84 -13.77
C PRO A 44 15.13 -10.07 -12.46
N LEU A 45 14.04 -9.55 -11.87
CA LEU A 45 14.13 -8.92 -10.56
C LEU A 45 14.93 -9.87 -9.66
N ALA A 46 15.90 -9.34 -8.91
CA ALA A 46 16.66 -10.16 -7.99
C ALA A 46 15.71 -10.75 -6.93
N ARG A 47 16.10 -11.86 -6.29
CA ARG A 47 15.25 -12.53 -5.28
C ARG A 47 14.91 -11.55 -4.15
N GLY A 48 15.93 -10.88 -3.62
CA GLY A 48 15.83 -9.63 -2.88
C GLY A 48 15.88 -8.39 -3.76
N MET A 49 14.95 -7.45 -3.54
CA MET A 49 14.91 -6.16 -4.24
C MET A 49 15.63 -5.05 -3.45
N THR A 50 16.44 -4.27 -4.15
CA THR A 50 17.06 -3.03 -3.64
C THR A 50 16.15 -1.82 -3.85
N ASN A 51 16.40 -0.71 -3.13
CA ASN A 51 15.69 0.55 -3.32
C ASN A 51 15.69 0.97 -4.80
N LEU A 52 16.84 0.94 -5.46
CA LEU A 52 17.00 1.33 -6.87
C LEU A 52 16.15 0.48 -7.82
N GLN A 53 16.02 -0.82 -7.55
CA GLN A 53 15.18 -1.70 -8.37
C GLN A 53 13.70 -1.35 -8.19
N ILE A 54 13.24 -1.18 -6.96
CA ILE A 54 11.85 -0.78 -6.66
C ILE A 54 11.55 0.61 -7.25
N GLU A 55 12.46 1.58 -7.09
CA GLU A 55 12.32 2.93 -7.63
C GLU A 55 12.23 2.93 -9.15
N SER A 56 13.10 2.18 -9.82
CA SER A 56 13.07 2.03 -11.28
C SER A 56 11.72 1.47 -11.72
N CYS A 57 11.19 0.52 -10.96
CA CYS A 57 9.89 -0.09 -11.23
C CYS A 57 8.70 0.86 -11.02
N LEU A 58 8.80 1.80 -10.08
CA LEU A 58 7.73 2.74 -9.73
C LEU A 58 7.83 4.07 -10.47
N LYS A 59 8.82 4.24 -11.35
CA LYS A 59 9.05 5.49 -12.07
C LYS A 59 7.82 5.88 -12.90
N GLY A 60 7.27 7.07 -12.61
CA GLY A 60 6.09 7.62 -13.29
C GLY A 60 4.76 7.34 -12.58
N TYR A 61 4.78 6.58 -11.49
CA TYR A 61 3.61 6.32 -10.66
C TYR A 61 3.57 7.23 -9.43
N PRO A 62 2.39 7.44 -8.81
CA PRO A 62 2.26 8.15 -7.53
C PRO A 62 2.72 7.25 -6.38
N ALA A 63 4.03 6.95 -6.37
CA ALA A 63 4.65 6.14 -5.34
C ALA A 63 6.05 6.64 -4.97
N THR A 64 6.46 6.32 -3.75
CA THR A 64 7.77 6.67 -3.20
C THR A 64 8.41 5.45 -2.56
N VAL A 65 9.71 5.26 -2.77
CA VAL A 65 10.52 4.28 -2.04
C VAL A 65 11.35 5.03 -1.03
N CYS A 66 11.38 4.56 0.22
CA CYS A 66 12.18 5.21 1.26
C CYS A 66 12.47 4.25 2.43
N CYS A 67 13.36 4.66 3.33
CA CYS A 67 13.60 3.99 4.60
C CYS A 67 12.64 4.50 5.70
N ALA A 68 12.58 3.79 6.83
CA ALA A 68 11.66 4.08 7.92
C ALA A 68 11.81 5.51 8.50
N ASP A 69 13.05 6.01 8.56
CA ASP A 69 13.42 7.35 9.03
C ASP A 69 13.17 8.47 8.00
N GLU A 70 12.84 8.11 6.77
CA GLU A 70 12.59 9.03 5.66
C GLU A 70 11.09 9.22 5.37
N LEU A 71 10.21 8.50 6.09
CA LEU A 71 8.77 8.71 6.02
C LEU A 71 8.42 10.17 6.35
N PRO A 72 7.64 10.86 5.51
CA PRO A 72 7.25 12.23 5.79
C PRO A 72 6.25 12.27 6.94
N LEU A 73 6.10 13.43 7.57
CA LEU A 73 5.06 13.62 8.58
C LEU A 73 3.66 13.60 7.96
N HIS A 74 3.52 14.17 6.76
CA HIS A 74 2.25 14.31 6.04
C HIS A 74 2.36 13.84 4.59
N VAL A 75 1.31 13.21 4.10
CA VAL A 75 1.13 12.77 2.71
C VAL A 75 0.53 13.92 1.91
N GLY A 76 1.32 14.51 1.03
CA GLY A 76 0.94 15.74 0.31
C GLY A 76 -0.02 15.52 -0.88
N VAL A 77 0.05 14.36 -1.54
CA VAL A 77 -0.77 14.01 -2.72
C VAL A 77 -1.40 12.65 -2.48
N LYS A 78 -2.64 12.45 -2.95
CA LYS A 78 -3.38 11.18 -2.89
C LYS A 78 -4.09 10.93 -4.23
N PRO A 79 -4.25 9.66 -4.67
CA PRO A 79 -3.74 8.46 -4.02
C PRO A 79 -2.21 8.37 -4.08
N HIS A 80 -1.56 7.81 -3.06
CA HIS A 80 -0.09 7.65 -3.05
C HIS A 80 0.34 6.41 -2.28
N THR A 81 1.34 5.70 -2.80
CA THR A 81 1.90 4.49 -2.16
C THR A 81 3.34 4.75 -1.70
N PHE A 82 3.67 4.34 -0.48
CA PHE A 82 5.06 4.29 -0.01
C PHE A 82 5.49 2.83 0.07
N ILE A 83 6.57 2.46 -0.60
CA ILE A 83 7.25 1.18 -0.38
C ILE A 83 8.42 1.46 0.56
N VAL A 84 8.30 0.99 1.79
CA VAL A 84 9.15 1.41 2.90
C VAL A 84 10.03 0.26 3.33
N ASN A 85 11.33 0.51 3.40
CA ASN A 85 12.24 -0.37 4.08
C ASN A 85 12.07 -0.18 5.59
N THR A 86 11.89 -1.26 6.34
CA THR A 86 11.68 -1.19 7.79
C THR A 86 12.91 -0.75 8.57
N ASP A 87 14.10 -0.86 7.97
CA ASP A 87 15.33 -0.33 8.54
C ASP A 87 15.49 1.17 8.23
N THR A 88 16.38 1.80 8.98
CA THR A 88 16.79 3.18 8.78
C THR A 88 17.76 3.30 7.60
N SER A 89 17.84 4.48 7.00
CA SER A 89 18.66 4.77 5.82
C SER A 89 20.16 4.45 5.98
N ASP A 90 20.66 4.40 7.22
CA ASP A 90 22.03 4.00 7.56
C ASP A 90 22.26 2.48 7.64
N ARG A 91 21.20 1.68 7.52
CA ARG A 91 21.20 0.22 7.62
C ARG A 91 20.56 -0.38 6.37
N GLY A 92 21.37 -0.87 5.42
CA GLY A 92 20.87 -1.55 4.21
C GLY A 92 20.22 -2.94 4.42
N TRP A 93 19.85 -3.22 5.66
CA TRP A 93 19.43 -4.45 6.36
C TRP A 93 17.95 -4.82 6.54
N GLY A 94 16.97 -4.36 5.77
CA GLY A 94 15.56 -4.48 6.23
C GLY A 94 14.59 -5.37 5.47
N HIS A 95 13.33 -5.28 5.91
CA HIS A 95 12.15 -5.86 5.28
C HIS A 95 11.41 -4.77 4.48
N TRP A 96 10.65 -5.15 3.47
CA TRP A 96 9.85 -4.22 2.67
C TRP A 96 8.38 -4.32 3.02
N VAL A 97 7.75 -3.17 3.29
CA VAL A 97 6.32 -3.02 3.54
C VAL A 97 5.74 -1.93 2.64
N ALA A 98 4.42 -1.91 2.46
CA ALA A 98 3.76 -0.86 1.70
C ALA A 98 2.72 -0.11 2.53
N PHE A 99 2.69 1.21 2.39
CA PHE A 99 1.61 2.07 2.86
C PHE A 99 0.86 2.59 1.65
N HIS A 100 -0.46 2.53 1.67
CA HIS A 100 -1.27 3.16 0.62
C HIS A 100 -2.26 4.15 1.24
N PHE A 101 -2.28 5.34 0.68
CA PHE A 101 -3.20 6.40 1.04
C PHE A 101 -4.14 6.63 -0.13
N PRO A 102 -5.36 6.07 -0.10
CA PRO A 102 -6.30 6.25 -1.19
C PRO A 102 -6.86 7.69 -1.20
N LEU A 103 -7.57 8.06 -2.27
CA LEU A 103 -8.29 9.34 -2.34
C LEU A 103 -9.43 9.40 -1.30
N VAL A 104 -10.14 8.28 -1.13
CA VAL A 104 -11.25 8.09 -0.18
C VAL A 104 -11.09 6.70 0.46
N GLY A 105 -11.50 6.57 1.73
CA GLY A 105 -11.39 5.33 2.51
C GLY A 105 -10.10 5.22 3.34
N PRO A 106 -10.07 4.36 4.37
CA PRO A 106 -8.96 4.30 5.31
C PRO A 106 -7.61 4.00 4.64
N ALA A 107 -6.52 4.46 5.26
CA ALA A 107 -5.17 4.09 4.81
C ALA A 107 -4.94 2.58 4.97
N GLU A 108 -4.03 2.04 4.16
CA GLU A 108 -3.71 0.63 4.13
C GLU A 108 -2.23 0.42 4.48
N PHE A 109 -1.93 -0.63 5.25
CA PHE A 109 -0.60 -1.12 5.53
C PHE A 109 -0.50 -2.58 5.06
N PHE A 110 0.40 -2.84 4.12
CA PHE A 110 0.64 -4.17 3.60
C PHE A 110 2.01 -4.67 4.05
N ASP A 111 1.99 -5.83 4.69
CA ASP A 111 3.16 -6.61 5.04
C ASP A 111 2.87 -8.07 4.68
N SER A 112 3.72 -8.66 3.83
CA SER A 112 3.58 -10.05 3.40
C SER A 112 3.84 -11.08 4.49
N LEU A 113 4.48 -10.68 5.60
CA LEU A 113 4.63 -11.49 6.80
C LEU A 113 3.43 -11.38 7.75
N GLY A 114 2.48 -10.47 7.46
CA GLY A 114 1.26 -10.29 8.24
C GLY A 114 1.44 -9.55 9.55
N ASN A 115 2.56 -8.84 9.75
CA ASN A 115 2.77 -8.07 10.97
C ASN A 115 1.96 -6.76 10.94
N ALA A 116 1.55 -6.31 12.12
CA ALA A 116 0.94 -4.98 12.30
C ALA A 116 2.01 -3.88 12.21
N PRO A 117 1.67 -2.64 11.82
CA PRO A 117 2.64 -1.56 11.66
C PRO A 117 3.44 -1.26 12.95
N GLU A 118 2.83 -1.45 14.12
CA GLU A 118 3.46 -1.25 15.44
C GLU A 118 4.61 -2.24 15.71
N THR A 119 4.71 -3.33 14.96
CA THR A 119 5.75 -4.36 15.11
C THR A 119 7.13 -3.82 14.77
N TYR A 120 7.21 -2.84 13.85
CA TYR A 120 8.46 -2.29 13.35
C TYR A 120 8.85 -1.01 14.10
N HIS A 121 8.02 0.02 13.96
CA HIS A 121 8.26 1.33 14.56
C HIS A 121 6.94 1.95 15.00
N LEU A 122 6.92 2.60 16.16
CA LEU A 122 5.75 3.38 16.60
C LEU A 122 5.37 4.49 15.60
N CYS A 123 6.33 4.97 14.79
CA CYS A 123 6.06 5.97 13.77
C CYS A 123 5.18 5.44 12.64
N PHE A 124 5.15 4.13 12.36
CA PHE A 124 4.37 3.57 11.25
C PHE A 124 2.86 3.68 11.51
N ALA A 125 2.42 3.28 12.71
CA ALA A 125 1.04 3.46 13.13
C ALA A 125 0.67 4.95 13.18
N ASN A 126 1.56 5.79 13.72
CA ASN A 126 1.33 7.24 13.76
C ASN A 126 1.22 7.85 12.35
N PHE A 127 2.01 7.37 11.38
CA PHE A 127 1.98 7.85 10.01
C PHE A 127 0.63 7.57 9.35
N LEU A 128 0.06 6.37 9.57
CA LEU A 128 -1.30 6.03 9.14
C LEU A 128 -2.33 6.95 9.83
N ILE A 129 -2.24 7.07 11.15
CA ILE A 129 -3.21 7.80 11.97
C ILE A 129 -3.24 9.30 11.66
N VAL A 130 -2.08 9.94 11.49
CA VAL A 130 -1.99 11.37 11.21
C VAL A 130 -2.50 11.72 9.81
N ASN A 131 -2.40 10.79 8.85
CA ASN A 131 -2.74 11.04 7.45
C ASN A 131 -4.14 10.59 7.04
N TYR A 132 -4.82 9.78 7.84
CA TYR A 132 -6.18 9.30 7.55
C TYR A 132 -7.10 9.12 8.77
N GLY A 133 -6.57 9.06 9.99
CA GLY A 133 -7.33 8.84 11.21
C GLY A 133 -7.10 7.46 11.85
N PRO A 134 -7.78 7.15 12.96
CA PRO A 134 -7.47 5.98 13.79
C PRO A 134 -7.83 4.63 13.16
N GLN A 135 -8.51 4.64 12.01
CA GLN A 135 -8.92 3.42 11.29
C GLN A 135 -8.05 3.26 10.04
N TYR A 136 -7.38 2.13 9.96
CA TYR A 136 -6.57 1.71 8.81
C TYR A 136 -6.76 0.20 8.59
N TYR A 137 -6.53 -0.28 7.36
CA TYR A 137 -6.53 -1.69 7.04
C TYR A 137 -5.12 -2.25 7.01
N TYR A 138 -4.97 -3.51 7.40
CA TYR A 138 -3.71 -4.22 7.21
C TYR A 138 -3.92 -5.71 6.99
N CYS A 139 -2.95 -6.35 6.34
CA CYS A 139 -2.91 -7.80 6.22
C CYS A 139 -2.44 -8.40 7.55
N SER A 140 -3.29 -9.18 8.21
CA SER A 140 -3.02 -9.76 9.53
C SER A 140 -2.62 -11.24 9.50
N PHE A 141 -2.28 -11.76 8.33
CA PHE A 141 -1.82 -13.14 8.16
C PHE A 141 -0.64 -13.23 7.21
N GLN A 142 0.24 -14.17 7.50
CA GLN A 142 1.45 -14.43 6.73
C GLN A 142 1.10 -15.05 5.37
N ILE A 143 1.64 -14.47 4.30
CA ILE A 143 1.53 -14.97 2.92
C ILE A 143 2.88 -15.21 2.25
N GLN A 144 3.97 -14.75 2.88
CA GLN A 144 5.35 -14.99 2.48
C GLN A 144 6.05 -15.89 3.52
N PRO A 145 6.87 -16.88 3.11
CA PRO A 145 7.78 -17.58 4.02
C PRO A 145 8.78 -16.61 4.68
N ASP A 146 9.03 -16.75 5.97
CA ASP A 146 9.92 -15.86 6.75
C ASP A 146 11.42 -16.03 6.42
N ASP A 147 11.78 -17.10 5.71
CA ASP A 147 13.14 -17.43 5.29
C ASP A 147 13.47 -16.99 3.85
N THR A 148 12.65 -16.13 3.26
CA THR A 148 12.81 -15.63 1.87
C THR A 148 13.04 -14.11 1.82
N ASP A 149 13.71 -13.64 0.77
CA ASP A 149 14.03 -12.23 0.52
C ASP A 149 13.06 -11.54 -0.45
N THR A 150 11.91 -12.16 -0.75
CA THR A 150 10.95 -11.71 -1.78
C THR A 150 9.96 -10.64 -1.34
N CYS A 151 10.06 -10.12 -0.12
CA CYS A 151 9.11 -9.13 0.44
C CYS A 151 8.92 -7.89 -0.46
N GLY A 152 9.99 -7.44 -1.12
CA GLY A 152 9.92 -6.36 -2.11
C GLY A 152 9.00 -6.69 -3.28
N ARG A 153 9.02 -7.93 -3.78
CA ARG A 153 8.14 -8.39 -4.86
C ARG A 153 6.69 -8.49 -4.42
N TYR A 154 6.44 -8.94 -3.19
CA TYR A 154 5.09 -8.92 -2.63
C TYR A 154 4.54 -7.49 -2.54
N CYS A 155 5.36 -6.53 -2.10
CA CYS A 155 5.00 -5.11 -2.08
C CYS A 155 4.70 -4.58 -3.47
N MET A 156 5.49 -4.96 -4.48
CA MET A 156 5.25 -4.61 -5.88
C MET A 156 3.98 -5.27 -6.44
N TYR A 157 3.67 -6.51 -6.04
CA TYR A 157 2.46 -7.20 -6.46
C TYR A 157 1.23 -6.48 -5.90
N TYR A 158 1.28 -6.15 -4.61
CA TYR A 158 0.26 -5.34 -3.96
C TYR A 158 0.10 -3.98 -4.66
N PHE A 159 1.19 -3.24 -4.88
CA PHE A 159 1.14 -1.95 -5.56
C PHE A 159 0.49 -2.05 -6.94
N ASN A 160 0.91 -3.02 -7.77
CA ASN A 160 0.41 -3.16 -9.14
C ASN A 160 -1.10 -3.40 -9.16
N TRP A 161 -1.62 -4.29 -8.32
CA TRP A 161 -3.06 -4.54 -8.25
C TRP A 161 -3.83 -3.41 -7.57
N ARG A 162 -3.25 -2.77 -6.55
CA ARG A 162 -3.85 -1.62 -5.88
C ARG A 162 -4.00 -0.45 -6.84
N HIS A 163 -3.00 -0.20 -7.68
CA HIS A 163 -3.02 0.86 -8.70
C HIS A 163 -4.10 0.60 -9.77
N ARG A 164 -4.45 -0.67 -10.03
CA ARG A 164 -5.56 -1.08 -10.91
C ARG A 164 -6.92 -1.13 -10.21
N GLY A 165 -7.03 -0.51 -9.03
CA GLY A 165 -8.31 -0.35 -8.33
C GLY A 165 -8.75 -1.54 -7.47
N ARG A 166 -7.96 -2.61 -7.34
CA ARG A 166 -8.28 -3.68 -6.37
C ARG A 166 -8.01 -3.22 -4.95
N GLU A 167 -8.86 -3.61 -4.00
CA GLU A 167 -8.66 -3.30 -2.58
C GLU A 167 -7.74 -4.32 -1.90
N LEU A 168 -7.08 -3.92 -0.82
CA LEU A 168 -6.20 -4.80 -0.03
C LEU A 168 -6.82 -6.19 0.27
N PRO A 169 -8.06 -6.31 0.77
CA PRO A 169 -8.63 -7.62 1.09
C PRO A 169 -8.75 -8.53 -0.14
N ASP A 170 -9.00 -7.96 -1.32
CA ASP A 170 -9.11 -8.75 -2.55
C ASP A 170 -7.74 -9.17 -3.06
N ILE A 171 -6.74 -8.30 -2.98
CA ILE A 171 -5.36 -8.61 -3.36
C ILE A 171 -4.82 -9.75 -2.48
N VAL A 172 -5.04 -9.69 -1.17
CA VAL A 172 -4.50 -10.72 -0.26
C VAL A 172 -5.19 -12.09 -0.46
N LYS A 173 -6.45 -12.13 -0.91
CA LYS A 173 -7.15 -13.38 -1.29
C LYS A 173 -6.48 -14.15 -2.43
N ASP A 174 -5.56 -13.51 -3.16
CA ASP A 174 -4.75 -14.18 -4.18
C ASP A 174 -3.81 -15.23 -3.59
N PHE A 175 -3.57 -15.20 -2.28
CA PHE A 175 -2.58 -16.01 -1.59
C PHE A 175 -3.22 -16.99 -0.61
N SER A 176 -2.56 -18.13 -0.43
CA SER A 176 -2.95 -19.13 0.56
C SER A 176 -2.31 -18.81 1.91
N PRO A 177 -3.07 -18.71 3.01
CA PRO A 177 -2.50 -18.55 4.35
C PRO A 177 -1.83 -19.84 4.88
N VAL A 178 -1.90 -20.95 4.12
CA VAL A 178 -1.35 -22.25 4.51
C VAL A 178 -0.20 -22.68 3.60
N ASP A 179 -0.30 -22.39 2.30
CA ASP A 179 0.70 -22.79 1.30
C ASP A 179 1.64 -21.64 0.95
N LEU A 180 2.54 -21.32 1.88
CA LEU A 180 3.49 -20.22 1.71
C LEU A 180 4.49 -20.47 0.56
N ASN A 181 4.86 -21.72 0.32
CA ASN A 181 5.73 -22.09 -0.80
C ASN A 181 5.01 -21.92 -2.15
N GLY A 182 3.72 -22.27 -2.23
CA GLY A 182 2.90 -21.99 -3.41
C GLY A 182 2.75 -20.50 -3.69
N ASN A 183 2.66 -19.67 -2.64
CA ASN A 183 2.66 -18.21 -2.79
C ASN A 183 3.99 -17.69 -3.31
N GLU A 184 5.10 -18.21 -2.81
CA GLU A 184 6.45 -17.83 -3.24
C GLU A 184 6.65 -18.14 -4.73
N ASP A 185 6.27 -19.36 -5.18
CA ASP A 185 6.29 -19.74 -6.58
C ASP A 185 5.42 -18.81 -7.45
N LYS A 186 4.25 -18.42 -6.94
CA LYS A 186 3.34 -17.49 -7.63
C LYS A 186 4.00 -16.12 -7.81
N ILE A 187 4.60 -15.55 -6.76
CA ILE A 187 5.29 -14.26 -6.83
C ILE A 187 6.48 -14.31 -7.77
N LEU A 188 7.29 -15.37 -7.72
CA LEU A 188 8.45 -15.50 -8.60
C LEU A 188 8.04 -15.55 -10.08
N ARG A 189 6.97 -16.31 -10.41
CA ARG A 189 6.45 -16.43 -11.79
C ARG A 189 5.78 -15.16 -12.29
N PHE A 190 5.17 -14.37 -11.41
CA PHE A 190 4.49 -13.13 -11.79
C PHE A 190 5.43 -12.13 -12.51
N TYR A 191 6.73 -12.15 -12.20
CA TYR A 191 7.74 -11.25 -12.75
C TYR A 191 8.70 -11.90 -13.75
N MET A 192 8.38 -13.09 -14.28
CA MET A 192 9.23 -13.82 -15.23
C MET A 192 8.71 -13.83 -16.68
N ASN A 193 7.57 -13.17 -16.95
CA ASN A 193 6.95 -13.07 -18.27
C ASN A 193 6.89 -11.62 -18.73
#